data_AF-A0A8J1LGW0-F1
#
_entry.id   AF-A0A8J1LGW0-F1
#
_cell.length_a   1.000
_cell.length_b   1.000
_cell.length_c   1.000
_cell.angle_alpha   90.00
_cell.angle_beta   90.00
_cell.angle_gamma   90.00
#
_symmetry.space_group_name_H-M   'P 1'
#
loop_
_entity.id
_entity.type
_entity.pdbx_description
1 polymer ?
#
loop_
_entity_poly.entity_id
_entity_poly.type
_entity_poly.pdbx_seq_one_letter_code
_entity_poly.pdbx_strand_id
1 'polypeptide(L)'
;MMEGGERAEQLKETLRREGKELGEGRMKAQQEREGQSFSLALGSMGRFVHPHHPHRPVLIFAAGVLGLGFNAIFIAATGTWQETGSKLTGGTKRRWLLILRLLSFLTPSSLLLASSLSLHLTDKDSPVLHYMDPALCLVSVAILITSVYSSMVENACILLQAVPPCFDLCGLKKDLEILCGPEGHHELHVWALAPGNGVASLHINCSGPEAYQVFLEQAQLLFKRHGISLITVQPEFGAHGPCRLACGLSCTQHLCCESQVLKAKVLVPTNPCP
;
A
#
# COMPACT_ATOMS: atom_id res chain seq x y z
N MET A 1 28.44 -28.41 -10.01
CA MET A 1 27.38 -27.84 -9.13
C MET A 1 27.45 -26.32 -8.98
N MET A 2 28.50 -25.62 -9.42
CA MET A 2 28.64 -24.16 -9.28
C MET A 2 27.78 -23.34 -10.27
N GLU A 3 27.51 -23.83 -11.49
CA GLU A 3 26.72 -23.11 -12.52
C GLU A 3 25.23 -22.91 -12.20
N GLY A 4 24.64 -23.76 -11.35
CA GLY A 4 23.23 -23.66 -11.00
C GLY A 4 22.93 -22.49 -10.04
N GLY A 5 23.88 -22.16 -9.17
CA GLY A 5 23.75 -21.07 -8.19
C GLY A 5 23.85 -19.69 -8.83
N GLU A 6 24.79 -19.49 -9.76
CA GLU A 6 24.96 -18.21 -10.47
C GLU A 6 23.75 -17.87 -11.35
N ARG A 7 23.17 -18.86 -12.04
CA ARG A 7 21.95 -18.66 -12.84
C ARG A 7 20.74 -18.31 -11.99
N ALA A 8 20.59 -18.93 -10.82
CA ALA A 8 19.49 -18.63 -9.91
C ALA A 8 19.60 -17.20 -9.34
N GLU A 9 20.82 -16.74 -9.07
CA GLU A 9 21.04 -15.40 -8.53
C GLU A 9 20.91 -14.30 -9.60
N GLN A 10 21.37 -14.56 -10.82
CA GLN A 10 21.10 -13.69 -11.97
C GLN A 10 19.59 -13.56 -12.26
N LEU A 11 18.84 -14.66 -12.13
CA LEU A 11 17.38 -14.63 -12.32
C LEU A 11 16.69 -13.80 -11.24
N LYS A 12 17.10 -13.92 -9.97
CA LYS A 12 16.57 -13.09 -8.88
C LYS A 12 16.89 -11.60 -9.08
N GLU A 13 18.10 -11.27 -9.50
CA GLU A 13 18.47 -9.88 -9.77
C GLU A 13 17.68 -9.30 -10.93
N THR A 14 17.44 -10.09 -11.99
CA THR A 14 16.64 -9.68 -13.14
C THR A 14 15.19 -9.41 -12.75
N LEU A 15 14.57 -10.33 -12.00
CA LEU A 15 13.19 -10.14 -11.48
C LEU A 15 13.09 -8.95 -10.52
N ARG A 16 14.12 -8.71 -9.70
CA ARG A 16 14.18 -7.56 -8.80
C ARG A 16 14.31 -6.24 -9.58
N ARG A 17 15.06 -6.21 -10.68
CA ARG A 17 15.18 -5.04 -11.57
C ARG A 17 13.88 -4.77 -12.32
N GLU A 18 13.28 -5.78 -12.94
CA GLU A 18 12.00 -5.64 -13.64
C GLU A 18 10.89 -5.17 -12.69
N GLY A 19 10.80 -5.74 -11.48
CA GLY A 19 9.83 -5.30 -10.48
C GLY A 19 10.03 -3.84 -10.04
N LYS A 20 11.29 -3.39 -9.97
CA LYS A 20 11.64 -2.01 -9.61
C LYS A 20 11.27 -1.03 -10.73
N GLU A 21 11.57 -1.35 -11.98
CA GLU A 21 11.22 -0.51 -13.14
C GLU A 21 9.71 -0.44 -13.36
N LEU A 22 8.99 -1.56 -13.22
CA LEU A 22 7.53 -1.59 -13.33
C LEU A 22 6.85 -0.79 -12.21
N GLY A 23 7.43 -0.81 -11.01
CA GLY A 23 6.99 -0.01 -9.86
C GLY A 23 7.24 1.49 -10.06
N GLU A 24 8.44 1.88 -10.47
CA GLU A 24 8.80 3.28 -10.74
C GLU A 24 7.97 3.90 -11.87
N GLY A 25 7.72 3.15 -12.95
CA GLY A 25 6.85 3.60 -14.05
C GLY A 25 5.41 3.84 -13.61
N ARG A 26 4.86 2.95 -12.77
CA ARG A 26 3.50 3.12 -12.19
C ARG A 26 3.45 4.29 -11.21
N MET A 27 4.48 4.50 -10.40
CA MET A 27 4.53 5.62 -9.46
C MET A 27 4.65 6.98 -10.16
N LYS A 28 5.51 7.10 -11.19
CA LYS A 28 5.62 8.35 -11.98
C LYS A 28 4.31 8.70 -12.67
N ALA A 29 3.64 7.71 -13.27
CA ALA A 29 2.34 7.90 -13.90
C ALA A 29 1.20 8.21 -12.90
N GLN A 30 1.37 7.84 -11.62
CA GLN A 30 0.46 8.22 -10.54
C GLN A 30 0.72 9.67 -10.08
N GLN A 31 1.99 10.04 -9.90
CA GLN A 31 2.42 11.35 -9.41
C GLN A 31 2.12 12.50 -10.39
N GLU A 32 2.24 12.27 -11.71
CA GLU A 32 1.84 13.27 -12.72
C GLU A 32 0.33 13.56 -12.70
N ARG A 33 -0.51 12.55 -12.41
CA ARG A 33 -1.96 12.70 -12.32
C ARG A 33 -2.41 13.48 -11.08
N GLU A 34 -1.70 13.30 -9.96
CA GLU A 34 -1.99 14.00 -8.71
C GLU A 34 -1.64 15.49 -8.79
N GLY A 35 -0.52 15.84 -9.43
CA GLY A 35 -0.13 17.25 -9.65
C GLY A 35 -1.12 18.02 -10.54
N GLN A 36 -1.67 17.39 -11.56
CA GLN A 36 -2.69 18.00 -12.43
C GLN A 36 -4.01 18.24 -11.68
N SER A 37 -4.40 17.33 -10.79
CA SER A 37 -5.63 17.43 -10.01
C SER A 37 -5.59 18.59 -8.99
N PHE A 38 -4.43 18.83 -8.38
CA PHE A 38 -4.24 19.91 -7.41
C PHE A 38 -4.29 21.30 -8.07
N SER A 39 -3.68 21.44 -9.25
CA SER A 39 -3.72 22.69 -10.05
C SER A 39 -5.15 23.04 -10.50
N LEU A 40 -5.92 22.04 -10.93
CA LEU A 40 -7.32 22.21 -11.30
C LEU A 40 -8.21 22.62 -10.10
N ALA A 41 -7.97 22.06 -8.92
CA ALA A 41 -8.68 22.44 -7.70
C ALA A 41 -8.43 23.90 -7.32
N LEU A 42 -7.17 24.35 -7.33
CA LEU A 42 -6.82 25.75 -7.07
C LEU A 42 -7.40 26.70 -8.12
N GLY A 43 -7.34 26.33 -9.40
CA GLY A 43 -7.95 27.10 -10.49
C GLY A 43 -9.47 27.21 -10.36
N SER A 44 -10.14 26.14 -9.92
CA SER A 44 -11.58 26.14 -9.65
C SER A 44 -11.96 27.01 -8.46
N MET A 45 -11.22 26.92 -7.35
CA MET A 45 -11.42 27.78 -6.17
C MET A 45 -11.28 29.27 -6.52
N GLY A 46 -10.29 29.62 -7.37
CA GLY A 46 -10.14 30.99 -7.86
C GLY A 46 -11.36 31.50 -8.66
N ARG A 47 -11.97 30.64 -9.48
CA ARG A 47 -13.18 30.95 -10.25
C ARG A 47 -14.46 31.01 -9.40
N PHE A 48 -14.50 30.33 -8.26
CA PHE A 48 -15.61 30.42 -7.30
C PHE A 48 -15.66 31.80 -6.61
N VAL A 49 -14.49 32.40 -6.36
CA VAL A 49 -14.39 33.73 -5.73
C VAL A 49 -14.60 34.86 -6.76
N HIS A 50 -14.18 34.67 -8.01
CA HIS A 50 -14.38 35.63 -9.10
C HIS A 50 -15.08 34.97 -10.31
N PRO A 51 -16.42 34.90 -10.32
CA PRO A 51 -17.15 34.30 -11.42
C PRO A 51 -17.04 35.16 -12.68
N HIS A 52 -16.41 34.61 -13.73
CA HIS A 52 -16.36 35.21 -15.06
C HIS A 52 -17.33 34.49 -16.00
N HIS A 53 -18.00 35.25 -16.87
CA HIS A 53 -18.90 34.67 -17.86
C HIS A 53 -18.15 33.77 -18.86
N PRO A 54 -18.65 32.56 -19.13
CA PRO A 54 -18.10 31.71 -20.18
C PRO A 54 -18.43 32.33 -21.55
N HIS A 55 -17.48 33.06 -22.14
CA HIS A 55 -17.68 33.75 -23.42
C HIS A 55 -17.84 32.80 -24.63
N ARG A 56 -17.60 31.48 -24.47
CA ARG A 56 -17.59 30.50 -25.58
C ARG A 56 -18.10 29.10 -25.17
N PRO A 57 -19.42 28.87 -25.09
CA PRO A 57 -19.99 27.57 -24.70
C PRO A 57 -19.61 26.42 -25.64
N VAL A 58 -19.40 26.71 -26.94
CA VAL A 58 -18.96 25.71 -27.94
C VAL A 58 -17.58 25.11 -27.61
N LEU A 59 -16.65 25.92 -27.07
CA LEU A 59 -15.33 25.42 -26.67
C LEU A 59 -15.42 24.50 -25.45
N ILE A 60 -16.32 24.79 -24.51
CA ILE A 60 -16.55 23.97 -23.32
C ILE A 60 -17.12 22.61 -23.72
N PHE A 61 -18.08 22.60 -24.65
CA PHE A 61 -18.63 21.36 -25.22
C PHE A 61 -17.54 20.51 -25.90
N ALA A 62 -16.75 21.12 -26.78
CA ALA A 62 -15.67 20.44 -27.49
C ALA A 62 -14.62 19.85 -26.52
N ALA A 63 -14.24 20.60 -25.48
CA ALA A 63 -13.34 20.13 -24.44
C ALA A 63 -13.93 18.94 -23.66
N GLY A 64 -15.23 18.96 -23.35
CA GLY A 64 -15.93 17.86 -22.70
C GLY A 64 -15.91 16.57 -23.53
N VAL A 65 -16.19 16.67 -24.84
CA VAL A 65 -16.15 15.52 -25.77
C VAL A 65 -14.73 14.96 -25.91
N LEU A 66 -13.74 15.83 -26.12
CA LEU A 66 -12.33 15.42 -26.20
C LEU A 66 -11.85 14.74 -24.92
N GLY A 67 -12.22 15.30 -23.76
CA GLY A 67 -11.90 14.71 -22.46
C GLY A 67 -12.53 13.34 -22.26
N LEU A 68 -13.80 13.17 -22.62
CA LEU A 68 -14.48 11.87 -22.53
C LEU A 68 -13.83 10.83 -23.46
N GLY A 69 -13.47 11.23 -24.68
CA GLY A 69 -12.74 10.39 -25.63
C GLY A 69 -11.37 9.97 -25.09
N PHE A 70 -10.59 10.92 -24.55
CA PHE A 70 -9.30 10.64 -23.92
C PHE A 70 -9.46 9.66 -22.74
N ASN A 71 -10.43 9.88 -21.85
CA ASN A 71 -10.67 9.00 -20.71
C ASN A 71 -11.09 7.59 -21.14
N ALA A 72 -11.90 7.46 -22.20
CA ALA A 72 -12.27 6.16 -22.77
C ALA A 72 -11.05 5.41 -23.36
N ILE A 73 -10.21 6.11 -24.14
CA ILE A 73 -8.97 5.56 -24.69
C ILE A 73 -8.01 5.17 -23.56
N PHE A 74 -7.87 6.01 -22.54
CA PHE A 74 -7.03 5.74 -21.38
C PHE A 74 -7.47 4.48 -20.63
N ILE A 75 -8.78 4.33 -20.39
CA ILE A 75 -9.35 3.13 -19.75
C ILE A 75 -9.06 1.88 -20.59
N ALA A 76 -9.24 1.98 -21.92
CA ALA A 76 -8.95 0.88 -22.84
C ALA A 76 -7.45 0.53 -22.86
N ALA A 77 -6.58 1.53 -22.98
CA ALA A 77 -5.12 1.35 -23.09
C ALA A 77 -4.47 0.82 -21.81
N THR A 78 -4.98 1.24 -20.64
CA THR A 78 -4.46 0.76 -19.35
C THR A 78 -4.95 -0.64 -18.97
N GLY A 79 -5.82 -1.25 -19.78
CA GLY A 79 -6.43 -2.54 -19.45
C GLY A 79 -7.29 -2.49 -18.18
N THR A 80 -7.66 -1.29 -17.71
CA THR A 80 -8.48 -1.12 -16.50
C THR A 80 -9.85 -1.78 -16.68
N TRP A 81 -10.35 -1.90 -17.91
CA TRP A 81 -11.53 -2.71 -18.24
C TRP A 81 -11.36 -4.19 -17.86
N GLN A 82 -10.18 -4.78 -18.16
CA GLN A 82 -9.87 -6.19 -17.91
C GLN A 82 -9.68 -6.45 -16.40
N GLU A 83 -9.07 -5.50 -15.68
CA GLU A 83 -8.92 -5.55 -14.22
C GLU A 83 -10.25 -5.32 -13.47
N THR A 84 -11.15 -4.51 -14.05
CA THR A 84 -12.51 -4.29 -13.50
C THR A 84 -13.33 -5.59 -13.56
N GLY A 85 -13.20 -6.37 -14.64
CA GLY A 85 -13.86 -7.67 -14.81
C GLY A 85 -13.50 -8.68 -13.72
N SER A 86 -12.22 -8.80 -13.39
CA SER A 86 -11.74 -9.75 -12.36
C SER A 86 -12.04 -9.28 -10.94
N LYS A 87 -12.13 -7.97 -10.68
CA LYS A 87 -12.43 -7.43 -9.36
C LYS A 87 -13.93 -7.29 -9.05
N LEU A 88 -14.81 -7.40 -10.05
CA LEU A 88 -16.27 -7.48 -9.86
C LEU A 88 -16.69 -8.72 -9.06
N THR A 89 -15.92 -9.80 -9.10
CA THR A 89 -16.16 -11.01 -8.28
C THR A 89 -15.71 -10.84 -6.81
N GLY A 90 -14.98 -9.77 -6.49
CA GLY A 90 -14.51 -9.47 -5.14
C GLY A 90 -15.61 -9.03 -4.17
N GLY A 91 -15.26 -8.96 -2.88
CA GLY A 91 -16.18 -8.51 -1.83
C GLY A 91 -16.67 -7.06 -2.00
N THR A 92 -17.75 -6.72 -1.30
CA THR A 92 -18.47 -5.43 -1.39
C THR A 92 -17.57 -4.20 -1.36
N LYS A 93 -16.56 -4.15 -0.47
CA LYS A 93 -15.61 -3.03 -0.37
C LYS A 93 -14.80 -2.84 -1.66
N ARG A 94 -14.34 -3.92 -2.28
CA ARG A 94 -13.55 -3.86 -3.54
C ARG A 94 -14.41 -3.37 -4.70
N ARG A 95 -15.68 -3.78 -4.76
CA ARG A 95 -16.64 -3.31 -5.77
C ARG A 95 -16.89 -1.80 -5.65
N TRP A 96 -17.12 -1.29 -4.44
CA TRP A 96 -17.33 0.14 -4.21
C TRP A 96 -16.10 0.98 -4.62
N LEU A 97 -14.89 0.52 -4.31
CA LEU A 97 -13.65 1.20 -4.72
C LEU A 97 -13.50 1.25 -6.25
N LEU A 98 -13.90 0.20 -6.98
CA LEU A 98 -13.93 0.22 -8.45
C LEU A 98 -14.92 1.25 -8.98
N ILE A 99 -16.12 1.30 -8.41
CA ILE A 99 -17.16 2.26 -8.82
C ILE A 99 -16.66 3.69 -8.64
N LEU A 100 -16.09 4.01 -7.47
CA LEU A 100 -15.51 5.33 -7.20
C LEU A 100 -14.38 5.68 -8.17
N ARG A 101 -13.54 4.70 -8.53
CA ARG A 101 -12.48 4.88 -9.53
C ARG A 101 -13.04 5.17 -10.92
N LEU A 102 -14.05 4.43 -11.37
CA LEU A 102 -14.69 4.68 -12.67
C LEU A 102 -15.41 6.03 -12.71
N LEU A 103 -16.12 6.40 -11.63
CA LEU A 103 -16.70 7.74 -11.51
C LEU A 103 -15.60 8.80 -11.60
N SER A 104 -14.47 8.66 -10.91
CA SER A 104 -13.40 9.66 -10.96
C SER A 104 -12.87 9.94 -12.38
N PHE A 105 -12.94 8.96 -13.30
CA PHE A 105 -12.57 9.18 -14.71
C PHE A 105 -13.68 9.81 -15.55
N LEU A 106 -14.94 9.44 -15.33
CA LEU A 106 -16.05 9.84 -16.20
C LEU A 106 -16.75 11.12 -15.71
N THR A 107 -16.74 11.39 -14.41
CA THR A 107 -17.45 12.50 -13.76
C THR A 107 -16.98 13.88 -14.24
N PRO A 108 -15.68 14.19 -14.39
CA PRO A 108 -15.27 15.54 -14.81
C PRO A 108 -15.78 15.90 -16.22
N SER A 109 -15.64 14.98 -17.18
CA SER A 109 -16.08 15.21 -18.56
C SER A 109 -17.60 15.24 -18.69
N SER A 110 -18.32 14.38 -17.96
CA SER A 110 -19.79 14.37 -17.99
C SER A 110 -20.39 15.63 -17.35
N LEU A 111 -19.79 16.13 -16.27
CA LEU A 111 -20.21 17.37 -15.63
C LEU A 111 -19.94 18.61 -16.50
N LEU A 112 -18.83 18.65 -17.24
CA LEU A 112 -18.57 19.71 -18.21
C LEU A 112 -19.59 19.71 -19.36
N LEU A 113 -19.96 18.52 -19.86
CA LEU A 113 -21.01 18.39 -20.89
C LEU A 113 -22.38 18.80 -20.36
N ALA A 114 -22.73 18.42 -19.13
CA ALA A 114 -23.97 18.83 -18.47
C ALA A 114 -24.01 20.34 -18.22
N SER A 115 -22.91 20.95 -17.78
CA SER A 115 -22.75 22.40 -17.62
C SER A 115 -22.93 23.11 -18.96
N SER A 116 -22.27 22.63 -20.02
CA SER A 116 -22.41 23.13 -21.38
C SER A 116 -23.84 23.01 -21.91
N LEU A 117 -24.53 21.90 -21.67
CA LEU A 117 -25.91 21.70 -22.12
C LEU A 117 -26.89 22.60 -21.35
N SER A 118 -26.67 22.78 -20.04
CA SER A 118 -27.49 23.66 -19.20
C SER A 118 -27.41 25.12 -19.66
N LEU A 119 -26.24 25.58 -20.12
CA LEU A 119 -26.04 26.90 -20.74
C LEU A 119 -26.80 27.09 -22.07
N HIS A 120 -27.19 26.01 -22.75
CA HIS A 120 -27.96 26.06 -24.01
C HIS A 120 -29.48 25.98 -23.78
N LEU A 121 -29.92 25.35 -22.68
CA LEU A 121 -31.33 25.13 -22.38
C LEU A 121 -31.94 26.18 -21.43
N THR A 122 -31.12 26.92 -20.70
CA THR A 122 -31.56 27.87 -19.66
C THR A 122 -31.28 29.31 -20.07
N ASP A 123 -32.17 30.24 -19.74
CA ASP A 123 -31.94 31.67 -19.95
C ASP A 123 -30.68 32.16 -19.20
N LYS A 124 -29.90 33.00 -19.87
CA LYS A 124 -28.55 33.44 -19.46
C LYS A 124 -28.50 34.24 -18.15
N ASP A 125 -29.64 34.71 -17.65
CA ASP A 125 -29.70 35.67 -16.54
C ASP A 125 -29.94 35.03 -15.16
N SER A 126 -29.91 33.70 -15.05
CA SER A 126 -30.04 33.04 -13.75
C SER A 126 -28.71 33.07 -12.96
N PRO A 127 -28.68 33.63 -11.73
CA PRO A 127 -27.46 33.71 -10.92
C PRO A 127 -26.94 32.34 -10.49
N VAL A 128 -27.81 31.32 -10.49
CA VAL A 128 -27.47 29.93 -10.16
C VAL A 128 -26.47 29.35 -11.16
N LEU A 129 -26.58 29.72 -12.44
CA LEU A 129 -25.74 29.21 -13.53
C LEU A 129 -24.25 29.58 -13.37
N HIS A 130 -23.97 30.66 -12.64
CA HIS A 130 -22.60 31.13 -12.37
C HIS A 130 -21.87 30.25 -11.35
N TYR A 131 -22.61 29.63 -10.42
CA TYR A 131 -22.04 28.79 -9.37
C TYR A 131 -22.05 27.30 -9.73
N MET A 132 -22.77 26.90 -10.77
CA MET A 132 -22.83 25.50 -11.23
C MET A 132 -21.45 24.97 -11.63
N ASP A 133 -20.71 25.68 -12.47
CA ASP A 133 -19.40 25.22 -12.97
C ASP A 133 -18.37 24.96 -11.85
N PRO A 134 -18.13 25.89 -10.90
CA PRO A 134 -17.18 25.64 -9.84
C PRO A 134 -17.70 24.64 -8.78
N ALA A 135 -19.02 24.55 -8.54
CA ALA A 135 -19.59 23.51 -7.68
C ALA A 135 -19.36 22.10 -8.25
N LEU A 136 -19.59 21.92 -9.55
CA LEU A 136 -19.35 20.65 -10.25
C LEU A 136 -17.85 20.27 -10.26
N CYS A 137 -16.95 21.26 -10.36
CA CYS A 137 -15.50 21.02 -10.18
C CYS A 137 -15.16 20.54 -8.78
N LEU A 138 -15.68 21.17 -7.72
CA LEU A 138 -15.41 20.74 -6.34
C LEU A 138 -15.91 19.32 -6.07
N VAL A 139 -17.10 18.97 -6.57
CA VAL A 139 -17.63 17.60 -6.49
C VAL A 139 -16.70 16.62 -7.21
N SER A 140 -16.21 16.97 -8.39
CA SER A 140 -15.26 16.13 -9.14
C SER A 140 -13.96 15.91 -8.38
N VAL A 141 -13.41 16.97 -7.78
CA VAL A 141 -12.19 16.91 -6.97
C VAL A 141 -12.40 16.05 -5.72
N ALA A 142 -13.54 16.16 -5.05
CA ALA A 142 -13.85 15.33 -3.88
C ALA A 142 -13.93 13.84 -4.24
N ILE A 143 -14.57 13.49 -5.37
CA ILE A 143 -14.64 12.12 -5.88
C ILE A 143 -13.23 11.61 -6.25
N LEU A 144 -12.40 12.46 -6.85
CA LEU A 144 -11.03 12.11 -7.19
C LEU A 144 -10.17 11.83 -5.95
N ILE A 145 -10.22 12.72 -4.94
CA ILE A 145 -9.47 12.54 -3.69
C ILE A 145 -9.89 11.25 -2.99
N THR A 146 -11.19 11.00 -2.86
CA THR A 146 -11.71 9.78 -2.20
C THR A 146 -11.32 8.50 -2.96
N SER A 147 -11.32 8.54 -4.29
CA SER A 147 -10.88 7.44 -5.16
C SER A 147 -9.39 7.14 -4.99
N VAL A 148 -8.55 8.18 -4.97
CA VAL A 148 -7.08 8.02 -4.90
C VAL A 148 -6.62 7.69 -3.48
N TYR A 149 -7.27 8.22 -2.45
CA TYR A 149 -6.86 8.05 -1.05
C TYR A 149 -6.63 6.59 -0.66
N SER A 150 -7.56 5.69 -0.98
CA SER A 150 -7.42 4.28 -0.63
C SER A 150 -6.23 3.62 -1.34
N SER A 151 -5.94 4.02 -2.58
CA SER A 151 -4.78 3.50 -3.33
C SER A 151 -3.47 4.09 -2.80
N MET A 152 -3.48 5.37 -2.41
CA MET A 152 -2.34 6.07 -1.87
C MET A 152 -1.89 5.48 -0.54
N VAL A 153 -2.83 5.17 0.35
CA VAL A 153 -2.52 4.50 1.64
C VAL A 153 -1.90 3.13 1.41
N GLU A 154 -2.44 2.32 0.50
CA GLU A 154 -1.89 1.00 0.20
C GLU A 154 -0.45 1.09 -0.34
N ASN A 155 -0.20 2.03 -1.26
CA ASN A 155 1.14 2.28 -1.80
C ASN A 155 2.09 2.83 -0.72
N ALA A 156 1.62 3.73 0.14
CA ALA A 156 2.40 4.27 1.25
C ALA A 156 2.79 3.18 2.25
N CYS A 157 1.89 2.25 2.57
CA CYS A 157 2.21 1.10 3.42
C CYS A 157 3.33 0.24 2.81
N ILE A 158 3.30 -0.02 1.50
CA ILE A 158 4.35 -0.77 0.81
C ILE A 158 5.69 -0.02 0.88
N LEU A 159 5.68 1.29 0.57
CA LEU A 159 6.89 2.12 0.58
C LEU A 159 7.52 2.26 1.96
N LEU A 160 6.69 2.41 2.99
CA LEU A 160 7.11 2.53 4.37
C LEU A 160 7.45 1.19 5.01
N GLN A 161 7.35 0.08 4.26
CA GLN A 161 7.47 -1.28 4.79
C GLN A 161 6.58 -1.49 6.02
N ALA A 162 5.42 -0.82 6.04
CA ALA A 162 4.51 -0.86 7.15
C ALA A 162 3.77 -2.19 7.17
N VAL A 163 3.31 -2.58 8.37
CA VAL A 163 2.51 -3.80 8.51
C VAL A 163 1.15 -3.59 7.85
N PRO A 164 0.78 -4.41 6.85
CA PRO A 164 -0.45 -4.17 6.10
C PRO A 164 -1.68 -4.45 6.97
N PRO A 165 -2.72 -3.59 6.94
CA PRO A 165 -3.91 -3.74 7.78
C PRO A 165 -4.79 -4.96 7.40
N CYS A 166 -4.44 -5.68 6.33
CA CYS A 166 -5.16 -6.86 5.86
C CYS A 166 -4.67 -8.17 6.47
N PHE A 167 -3.56 -8.18 7.21
CA PHE A 167 -3.04 -9.40 7.86
C PHE A 167 -3.50 -9.47 9.31
N ASP A 168 -4.04 -10.62 9.71
CA ASP A 168 -4.36 -10.91 11.11
C ASP A 168 -3.07 -11.27 11.86
N LEU A 169 -2.33 -10.24 12.27
CA LEU A 169 -1.12 -10.42 13.07
C LEU A 169 -1.41 -11.08 14.42
N CYS A 170 -2.59 -10.84 14.99
CA CYS A 170 -2.97 -11.41 16.27
C CYS A 170 -3.17 -12.93 16.13
N GLY A 171 -3.87 -13.37 15.10
CA GLY A 171 -4.00 -14.78 14.73
C GLY A 171 -2.65 -15.42 14.42
N LEU A 172 -1.83 -14.76 13.60
CA LEU A 172 -0.49 -15.23 13.25
C LEU A 172 0.39 -15.42 14.49
N LYS A 173 0.40 -14.45 15.40
CA LYS A 173 1.18 -14.52 16.64
C LYS A 173 0.71 -15.67 17.54
N LYS A 174 -0.61 -15.86 17.66
CA LYS A 174 -1.18 -16.94 18.46
C LYS A 174 -0.85 -18.33 17.90
N ASP A 175 -0.93 -18.49 16.58
CA ASP A 175 -0.56 -19.74 15.92
C ASP A 175 0.95 -20.00 16.06
N LEU A 176 1.77 -18.95 16.02
CA LEU A 176 3.20 -19.03 16.23
C LEU A 176 3.56 -19.42 17.68
N GLU A 177 2.86 -18.86 18.67
CA GLU A 177 3.00 -19.24 20.09
C GLU A 177 2.65 -20.71 20.33
N ILE A 178 1.67 -21.26 19.61
CA ILE A 178 1.34 -22.70 19.66
C ILE A 178 2.48 -23.54 19.05
N LEU A 179 3.16 -23.03 18.03
CA LEU A 179 4.17 -23.76 17.29
C LEU A 179 5.51 -23.87 18.04
N CYS A 180 6.02 -22.77 18.59
CA CYS A 180 7.34 -22.73 19.25
C CYS A 180 7.30 -22.48 20.76
N GLY A 181 6.11 -22.28 21.34
CA GLY A 181 5.96 -21.86 22.73
C GLY A 181 6.24 -20.37 22.95
N PRO A 182 5.86 -19.82 24.11
CA PRO A 182 5.93 -18.38 24.40
C PRO A 182 7.36 -17.83 24.51
N GLU A 183 8.37 -18.68 24.72
CA GLU A 183 9.80 -18.27 24.73
C GLU A 183 10.54 -18.65 23.42
N GLY A 184 9.84 -19.24 22.45
CA GLY A 184 10.44 -19.74 21.22
C GLY A 184 10.71 -18.68 20.16
N HIS A 185 10.07 -17.51 20.23
CA HIS A 185 10.26 -16.39 19.31
C HIS A 185 10.34 -15.07 20.09
N HIS A 186 11.23 -14.16 19.67
CA HIS A 186 11.40 -12.87 20.36
C HIS A 186 11.20 -11.66 19.43
N GLU A 187 11.30 -11.84 18.11
CA GLU A 187 11.06 -10.76 17.16
C GLU A 187 10.37 -11.30 15.89
N LEU A 188 9.20 -10.74 15.58
CA LEU A 188 8.45 -10.99 14.36
C LEU A 188 8.21 -9.65 13.66
N HIS A 189 8.77 -9.50 12.48
CA HIS A 189 8.57 -8.34 11.61
C HIS A 189 7.82 -8.79 10.36
N VAL A 190 6.71 -8.12 10.04
CA VAL A 190 5.90 -8.43 8.85
C VAL A 190 5.69 -7.15 8.05
N TRP A 191 5.95 -7.18 6.75
CA TRP A 191 5.77 -6.03 5.86
C TRP A 191 5.17 -6.45 4.51
N ALA A 192 4.54 -5.52 3.79
CA ALA A 192 4.13 -5.77 2.40
C ALA A 192 5.28 -5.54 1.43
N LEU A 193 5.47 -6.48 0.49
CA LEU A 193 6.33 -6.28 -0.68
C LEU A 193 5.51 -5.81 -1.89
N ALA A 194 4.28 -6.29 -2.03
CA ALA A 194 3.35 -5.90 -3.09
C ALA A 194 1.91 -6.06 -2.58
N PRO A 195 0.90 -5.51 -3.28
CA PRO A 195 -0.50 -5.70 -2.92
C PRO A 195 -0.83 -7.20 -2.77
N GLY A 196 -1.19 -7.62 -1.57
CA GLY A 196 -1.52 -9.01 -1.24
C GLY A 196 -0.33 -9.98 -1.07
N ASN A 197 0.92 -9.51 -1.17
CA ASN A 197 2.12 -10.32 -0.93
C ASN A 197 2.88 -9.78 0.29
N GLY A 198 2.75 -10.48 1.42
CA GLY A 198 3.50 -10.21 2.64
C GLY A 198 4.87 -10.90 2.65
N VAL A 199 5.83 -10.27 3.33
CA VAL A 199 7.13 -10.83 3.70
C VAL A 199 7.27 -10.76 5.21
N ALA A 200 7.87 -11.77 5.82
CA ALA A 200 8.14 -11.81 7.25
C ALA A 200 9.58 -12.16 7.57
N SER A 201 10.13 -11.52 8.60
CA SER A 201 11.35 -11.92 9.27
C SER A 201 11.02 -12.36 10.69
N LEU A 202 11.53 -13.53 11.09
CA LEU A 202 11.26 -14.14 12.36
C LEU A 202 12.56 -14.61 13.00
N HIS A 203 12.78 -14.24 14.26
CA HIS A 203 13.89 -14.76 15.05
C HIS A 203 13.38 -15.76 16.08
N ILE A 204 14.00 -16.94 16.12
CA ILE A 204 13.61 -18.04 17.01
C ILE A 204 14.79 -18.57 17.79
N ASN A 205 14.52 -19.06 19.00
CA ASN A 205 15.52 -19.78 19.78
C ASN A 205 15.39 -21.29 19.50
N CYS A 206 16.49 -21.93 19.11
CA CYS A 206 16.53 -23.35 18.79
C CYS A 206 17.58 -24.08 19.63
N SER A 207 17.20 -25.24 20.16
CA SER A 207 18.12 -26.12 20.90
C SER A 207 19.20 -26.76 20.00
N GLY A 208 19.01 -26.77 18.69
CA GLY A 208 19.97 -27.29 17.71
C GLY A 208 19.47 -27.25 16.26
N PRO A 209 20.33 -27.63 15.29
CA PRO A 209 20.03 -27.53 13.85
C PRO A 209 18.87 -28.42 13.38
N GLU A 210 18.68 -29.59 13.98
CA GLU A 210 17.58 -30.51 13.63
C GLU A 210 16.22 -29.92 14.01
N ALA A 211 16.11 -29.31 15.19
CA ALA A 211 14.90 -28.61 15.64
C ALA A 211 14.57 -27.41 14.73
N TYR A 212 15.60 -26.72 14.23
CA TYR A 212 15.44 -25.62 13.28
C TYR A 212 14.83 -26.09 11.94
N GLN A 213 15.29 -27.21 11.38
CA GLN A 213 14.73 -27.71 10.11
C GLN A 213 13.24 -28.06 10.23
N VAL A 214 12.86 -28.78 11.30
CA VAL A 214 11.45 -29.13 11.56
C VAL A 214 10.60 -27.88 11.73
N PHE A 215 11.11 -26.89 12.47
CA PHE A 215 10.41 -25.61 12.65
C PHE A 215 10.23 -24.87 11.32
N LEU A 216 11.27 -24.80 10.49
CA LEU A 216 11.25 -24.04 9.24
C LEU A 216 10.14 -24.54 8.29
N GLU A 217 9.97 -25.86 8.17
CA GLU A 217 8.90 -26.44 7.34
C GLU A 217 7.51 -26.08 7.86
N GLN A 218 7.31 -26.16 9.18
CA GLN A 218 6.03 -25.83 9.81
C GLN A 218 5.72 -24.33 9.72
N ALA A 219 6.72 -23.48 9.93
CA ALA A 219 6.60 -22.03 9.81
C ALA A 219 6.24 -21.62 8.38
N GLN A 220 6.88 -22.20 7.36
CA GLN A 220 6.52 -21.92 5.95
C GLN A 220 5.05 -22.21 5.65
N LEU A 221 4.51 -23.33 6.16
CA LEU A 221 3.10 -23.68 5.98
C LEU A 221 2.17 -22.73 6.74
N LEU A 222 2.52 -22.37 7.97
CA LEU A 222 1.75 -21.45 8.81
C LEU A 222 1.66 -20.05 8.20
N PHE A 223 2.81 -19.48 7.83
CA PHE A 223 2.86 -18.14 7.21
C PHE A 223 2.14 -18.09 5.86
N LYS A 224 2.23 -19.17 5.07
CA LYS A 224 1.50 -19.28 3.80
C LYS A 224 -0.01 -19.30 4.00
N ARG A 225 -0.53 -19.92 5.06
CA ARG A 225 -1.97 -19.88 5.42
C ARG A 225 -2.43 -18.46 5.79
N HIS A 226 -1.55 -17.68 6.39
CA HIS A 226 -1.77 -16.27 6.72
C HIS A 226 -1.51 -15.31 5.55
N GLY A 227 -1.23 -15.82 4.34
CA GLY A 227 -1.03 -15.00 3.13
C GLY A 227 0.36 -14.36 3.02
N ILE A 228 1.34 -14.83 3.79
CA ILE A 228 2.72 -14.39 3.71
C ILE A 228 3.49 -15.38 2.83
N SER A 229 3.99 -14.88 1.70
CA SER A 229 4.58 -15.70 0.64
C SER A 229 6.07 -15.94 0.84
N LEU A 230 6.77 -15.00 1.50
CA LEU A 230 8.19 -15.11 1.79
C LEU A 230 8.44 -14.96 3.29
N ILE A 231 9.21 -15.89 3.84
CA ILE A 231 9.64 -15.89 5.23
C ILE A 231 11.16 -16.07 5.31
N THR A 232 11.80 -15.27 6.15
CA THR A 232 13.18 -15.44 6.58
C THR A 232 13.18 -15.78 8.06
N VAL A 233 13.70 -16.96 8.40
CA VAL A 233 13.81 -17.41 9.80
C VAL A 233 15.27 -17.37 10.20
N GLN A 234 15.59 -16.58 11.22
CA GLN A 234 16.93 -16.52 11.80
C GLN A 234 16.96 -17.40 13.05
N PRO A 235 17.69 -18.53 13.04
CA PRO A 235 17.87 -19.33 14.23
C PRO A 235 18.90 -18.69 15.15
N GLU A 236 18.55 -18.62 16.42
CA GLU A 236 19.47 -18.33 17.51
C GLU A 236 19.72 -19.60 18.31
N PHE A 237 20.99 -19.88 18.60
CA PHE A 237 21.39 -21.05 19.36
C PHE A 237 21.98 -20.62 20.71
N GLY A 238 21.43 -21.14 21.80
CA GLY A 238 21.98 -21.01 23.16
C GLY A 238 20.94 -20.66 24.24
N ALA A 239 21.24 -20.95 25.50
CA ALA A 239 20.36 -20.61 26.62
C ALA A 239 20.28 -19.09 26.87
N HIS A 240 19.14 -18.62 27.38
CA HIS A 240 19.00 -17.26 27.93
C HIS A 240 19.92 -17.11 29.14
N GLY A 241 21.06 -16.44 28.93
CA GLY A 241 22.04 -16.10 29.97
C GLY A 241 22.67 -14.74 29.65
N PRO A 242 23.10 -13.97 30.68
CA PRO A 242 23.45 -12.56 30.53
C PRO A 242 24.77 -12.30 29.77
N CYS A 243 25.47 -13.33 29.29
CA CYS A 243 26.77 -13.19 28.62
C CYS A 243 26.88 -14.15 27.44
N ARG A 244 26.80 -13.61 26.22
CA ARG A 244 26.92 -14.38 24.95
C ARG A 244 28.10 -13.98 24.07
N LEU A 245 28.94 -13.02 24.48
CA LEU A 245 30.18 -12.74 23.76
C LEU A 245 31.29 -13.65 24.31
N ALA A 246 31.81 -14.55 23.46
CA ALA A 246 33.06 -15.25 23.70
C ALA A 246 34.22 -14.24 23.67
N CYS A 247 34.36 -13.54 24.78
CA CYS A 247 35.42 -12.60 25.00
C CYS A 247 36.71 -13.37 25.30
N GLY A 248 37.79 -13.11 24.54
CA GLY A 248 39.14 -13.58 24.91
C GLY A 248 39.59 -12.97 26.24
N LEU A 249 40.70 -13.46 26.82
CA LEU A 249 41.16 -13.06 28.16
C LEU A 249 41.21 -11.53 28.41
N SER A 250 41.38 -10.71 27.38
CA SER A 250 41.49 -9.24 27.50
C SER A 250 40.20 -8.49 27.82
N CYS A 251 39.00 -8.99 27.50
CA CYS A 251 37.76 -8.28 27.86
C CYS A 251 37.06 -8.84 29.12
N THR A 252 37.64 -9.87 29.76
CA THR A 252 37.19 -10.42 31.05
C THR A 252 37.21 -9.37 32.19
N GLN A 253 38.09 -8.37 32.10
CA GLN A 253 38.23 -7.30 33.10
C GLN A 253 37.21 -6.16 32.94
N HIS A 254 36.39 -6.19 31.88
CA HIS A 254 35.45 -5.11 31.55
C HIS A 254 33.99 -5.58 31.43
N LEU A 255 33.64 -6.76 31.95
CA LEU A 255 32.23 -7.18 32.00
C LEU A 255 31.44 -6.39 33.05
N CYS A 256 30.31 -5.80 32.62
CA CYS A 256 29.31 -5.18 33.49
C CYS A 256 28.34 -6.18 34.17
N CYS A 257 28.57 -7.49 34.06
CA CYS A 257 27.71 -8.48 34.70
C CYS A 257 28.18 -8.72 36.14
N GLU A 258 27.54 -8.02 37.06
CA GLU A 258 27.66 -8.26 38.50
C GLU A 258 27.03 -9.62 38.82
N SER A 259 27.77 -10.46 39.53
CA SER A 259 27.49 -11.89 39.73
C SER A 259 26.35 -12.17 40.72
N GLN A 260 25.44 -11.23 40.95
CA GLN A 260 24.37 -11.41 41.92
C GLN A 260 23.03 -10.89 41.44
N VAL A 261 22.00 -11.63 41.87
CA VAL A 261 20.57 -11.30 41.87
C VAL A 261 19.77 -11.86 40.68
N LEU A 262 19.59 -13.18 40.73
CA LEU A 262 18.27 -13.79 40.53
C LEU A 262 17.25 -13.08 41.44
N LYS A 263 16.51 -12.10 40.92
CA LYS A 263 15.18 -11.75 41.42
C LYS A 263 14.39 -11.06 40.31
N ALA A 264 13.22 -11.64 40.05
CA ALA A 264 12.31 -11.35 38.96
C ALA A 264 12.13 -9.83 38.73
N LYS A 265 12.31 -9.40 37.48
CA LYS A 265 11.93 -8.06 37.03
C LYS A 265 10.65 -8.18 36.22
N VAL A 266 9.55 -7.79 36.84
CA VAL A 266 8.25 -7.56 36.23
C VAL A 266 8.44 -6.61 35.04
N LEU A 267 8.05 -7.04 33.84
CA LEU A 267 8.11 -6.23 32.64
C LEU A 267 6.88 -5.31 32.59
N VAL A 268 7.15 -4.01 32.60
CA VAL A 268 6.18 -2.94 32.29
C VAL A 268 6.06 -2.86 30.76
N PRO A 269 4.85 -2.91 30.18
CA PRO A 269 4.70 -2.89 28.73
C PRO A 269 4.97 -1.48 28.17
N THR A 270 5.92 -1.38 27.24
CA THR A 270 6.09 -0.20 26.38
C THR A 270 5.25 -0.39 25.12
N ASN A 271 4.16 0.38 25.04
CA ASN A 271 3.15 0.48 23.98
C ASN A 271 1.87 -0.35 24.24
N PRO A 272 0.78 0.29 24.69
CA PRO A 272 -0.55 -0.29 24.55
C PRO A 272 -0.94 -0.32 23.07
N CYS A 273 -1.49 -1.44 22.62
CA CYS A 273 -2.29 -1.47 21.39
C CYS A 273 -3.56 -0.63 21.60
N PRO A 274 -4.09 0.02 20.54
CA PRO A 274 -5.35 0.75 20.61
C PRO A 274 -6.55 -0.17 20.89
#